data_AF-W2X680-F1
#
_entry.id   AF-W2X680-F1
#
_cell.length_a   1.000
_cell.length_b   1.000
_cell.length_c   1.000
_cell.angle_alpha   90.00
_cell.angle_beta   90.00
_cell.angle_gamma   90.00
#
_symmetry.space_group_name_H-M   'P 1'
#
loop_
_entity.id
_entity.type
_entity.pdbx_description
1 polymer ?
#
loop_
_entity_poly.entity_id
_entity_poly.type
_entity_poly.pdbx_seq_one_letter_code
_entity_poly.pdbx_strand_id
1 'polypeptide(L)'
;TLISAMESLTRIVERCIAAELPERFGLILDGWSHASEHFLAVFACYKVRGVTKTPLLSMAPLLNEPDEDLSARGHMEFLAEMLPRDFGKQLSDCLFVVGDNCSVNRLLATLMGVPLVG
;
A
#
# COMPACT_ATOMS: atom_id res chain seq x y z
N THR A 1 22.33 14.87 11.22
CA THR A 1 21.38 14.90 12.36
C THR A 1 20.52 13.65 12.31
N LEU A 2 19.69 13.39 13.34
CA LEU A 2 18.82 12.21 13.41
C LEU A 2 17.93 12.04 12.17
N ILE A 3 17.39 13.14 11.63
CA ILE A 3 16.54 13.13 10.42
C ILE A 3 17.24 12.48 9.23
N SER A 4 18.44 12.96 8.88
CA SER A 4 19.23 12.40 7.77
C SER A 4 19.60 10.93 7.99
N ALA A 5 19.81 10.51 9.24
CA ALA A 5 20.06 9.10 9.55
C ALA A 5 18.80 8.25 9.35
N MET A 6 17.62 8.75 9.72
CA MET A 6 16.33 8.07 9.51
C MET A 6 15.96 7.99 8.02
N GLU A 7 16.20 9.04 7.24
CA GLU A 7 16.01 9.03 5.78
C GLU A 7 16.93 8.00 5.11
N SER A 8 18.20 7.95 5.52
CA SER A 8 19.15 6.96 5.03
C SER A 8 18.71 5.53 5.38
N LEU A 9 18.27 5.31 6.62
CA LEU A 9 17.76 4.01 7.07
C LEU A 9 16.51 3.60 6.29
N THR A 10 15.58 4.53 6.07
CA THR A 10 14.35 4.28 5.30
C THR A 10 14.68 3.79 3.89
N ARG A 11 15.59 4.49 3.19
CA ARG A 11 16.05 4.08 1.85
C ARG A 11 16.72 2.70 1.83
N ILE A 12 17.44 2.33 2.89
CA ILE A 12 18.06 1.01 3.02
C ILE A 12 16.96 -0.05 3.18
N VAL A 13 15.99 0.19 4.07
CA VAL A 13 14.87 -0.71 4.32
C VAL A 13 14.01 -0.90 3.06
N GLU A 14 13.67 0.18 2.36
CA GLU A 14 12.93 0.12 1.08
C GLU A 14 13.64 -0.77 0.06
N ARG A 15 14.96 -0.61 -0.10
CA ARG A 15 15.77 -1.45 -0.99
C ARG A 15 15.79 -2.92 -0.57
N CYS A 16 15.88 -3.19 0.73
CA CYS A 16 15.81 -4.56 1.25
C CYS A 16 14.44 -5.19 0.98
N ILE A 17 13.36 -4.45 1.21
CA ILE A 17 11.99 -4.89 0.93
C ILE A 17 11.82 -5.14 -0.57
N ALA A 18 12.24 -4.20 -1.43
CA ALA A 18 12.15 -4.31 -2.89
C ALA A 18 12.89 -5.54 -3.43
N ALA A 19 14.07 -5.85 -2.88
CA ALA A 19 14.86 -7.02 -3.26
C ALA A 19 14.24 -8.34 -2.79
N GLU A 20 13.53 -8.35 -1.66
CA GLU A 20 12.81 -9.55 -1.16
C GLU A 20 11.45 -9.73 -1.82
N LEU A 21 10.80 -8.65 -2.26
CA LEU A 21 9.42 -8.66 -2.73
C LEU A 21 9.27 -9.55 -3.98
N PRO A 22 8.40 -10.56 -3.95
CA PRO A 22 8.20 -11.45 -5.10
C PRO A 22 7.53 -10.72 -6.28
N GLU A 23 7.49 -11.37 -7.44
CA GLU A 23 6.76 -10.87 -8.62
C GLU A 23 5.26 -10.73 -8.36
N ARG A 24 4.69 -11.52 -7.44
CA ARG A 24 3.27 -11.48 -7.10
C ARG A 24 3.06 -11.51 -5.60
N PHE A 25 2.26 -10.58 -5.10
CA PHE A 25 2.02 -10.37 -3.67
C PHE A 25 0.61 -9.81 -3.43
N GLY A 26 0.13 -9.83 -2.20
CA GLY A 26 -1.09 -9.12 -1.80
C GLY A 26 -0.79 -7.78 -1.15
N LEU A 27 -1.79 -6.90 -1.11
CA LEU A 27 -1.73 -5.66 -0.32
C LEU A 27 -2.62 -5.79 0.92
N ILE A 28 -2.20 -5.19 2.02
CA ILE A 28 -3.05 -4.96 3.19
C ILE A 28 -3.12 -3.44 3.37
N LEU A 29 -4.34 -2.93 3.43
CA LEU A 29 -4.64 -1.52 3.58
C LEU A 29 -5.30 -1.30 4.93
N ASP A 30 -4.81 -0.31 5.66
CA ASP A 30 -5.44 0.20 6.87
C ASP A 30 -5.58 1.71 6.76
N GLY A 31 -6.82 2.17 6.72
CA GLY A 31 -7.17 3.58 6.57
C GLY A 31 -7.72 4.12 7.88
N TRP A 32 -7.14 5.21 8.39
CA TRP A 32 -7.69 5.90 9.57
C TRP A 32 -7.66 7.40 9.39
N SER A 33 -8.45 8.10 10.20
CA SER A 33 -8.46 9.56 10.22
C SER A 33 -8.03 10.10 11.57
N HIS A 34 -7.17 11.11 11.55
CA HIS A 34 -6.75 11.85 12.75
C HIS A 34 -6.75 13.34 12.45
N ALA A 35 -7.44 14.12 13.28
CA ALA A 35 -7.46 15.60 13.19
C ALA A 35 -7.67 16.15 11.77
N SER A 36 -8.65 15.60 11.04
CA SER A 36 -9.04 15.90 9.64
C SER A 36 -8.14 15.37 8.51
N GLU A 37 -7.00 14.77 8.83
CA GLU A 37 -6.18 14.07 7.84
C GLU A 37 -6.55 12.58 7.79
N HIS A 38 -6.69 12.06 6.57
CA HIS A 38 -6.82 10.62 6.34
C HIS A 38 -5.46 10.04 6.03
N PHE A 39 -5.12 8.94 6.67
CA PHE A 39 -3.88 8.21 6.48
C PHE A 39 -4.20 6.84 5.90
N LEU A 40 -3.35 6.41 4.98
CA LEU A 40 -3.35 5.06 4.45
C LEU A 40 -2.02 4.39 4.80
N ALA A 41 -2.07 3.33 5.59
CA ALA A 41 -0.97 2.39 5.70
C ALA A 41 -1.13 1.29 4.65
N VAL A 42 -0.02 1.01 3.96
CA VAL A 42 0.07 0.00 2.91
C VAL A 42 1.13 -1.01 3.30
N PHE A 43 0.74 -2.28 3.44
CA PHE A 43 1.66 -3.39 3.65
C PHE A 43 1.63 -4.33 2.43
N ALA A 44 2.77 -4.93 2.12
CA ALA A 44 2.78 -6.12 1.26
C ALA A 44 2.41 -7.36 2.08
N CYS A 45 1.87 -8.39 1.45
CA CYS A 45 1.61 -9.69 2.06
C CYS A 45 2.06 -10.80 1.10
N TYR A 46 3.05 -11.59 1.52
CA TYR A 46 3.59 -12.68 0.72
C TYR A 46 4.21 -13.77 1.58
N LYS A 47 4.61 -14.88 0.97
CA LYS A 47 5.28 -15.99 1.67
C LYS A 47 6.71 -16.19 1.17
N VAL A 48 7.64 -16.31 2.10
CA VAL A 48 9.03 -16.72 1.83
C VAL A 48 9.30 -17.99 2.61
N ARG A 49 9.60 -19.10 1.92
CA ARG A 49 9.89 -20.40 2.53
C ARG A 49 8.82 -20.85 3.55
N GLY A 50 7.54 -20.62 3.22
CA GLY A 50 6.40 -20.99 4.06
C GLY A 50 6.06 -19.99 5.16
N VAL A 51 6.90 -18.98 5.41
CA VAL A 51 6.66 -17.94 6.42
C VAL A 51 6.00 -16.73 5.76
N THR A 52 4.87 -16.29 6.33
CA THR A 52 4.19 -15.06 5.90
C THR A 52 5.02 -13.84 6.29
N LYS A 53 5.20 -12.93 5.34
CA LYS A 53 5.89 -11.64 5.49
C LYS A 53 4.89 -10.52 5.22
N THR A 54 4.86 -9.53 6.11
CA THR A 54 3.97 -8.37 5.99
C THR A 54 4.70 -7.04 6.26
N PRO A 55 5.69 -6.65 5.43
CA PRO A 55 6.40 -5.40 5.62
C PRO A 55 5.50 -4.20 5.31
N LEU A 56 5.64 -3.13 6.10
CA LEU A 56 5.07 -1.81 5.79
C LEU A 56 5.82 -1.23 4.59
N LEU A 57 5.07 -0.86 3.54
CA LEU A 57 5.61 -0.21 2.34
C LEU A 57 5.54 1.31 2.47
N SER A 58 4.40 1.81 2.95
CA SER A 58 4.18 3.24 3.11
C SER A 58 3.13 3.53 4.17
N MET A 59 3.26 4.69 4.77
CA MET A 59 2.25 5.30 5.62
C MET A 59 2.21 6.77 5.25
N ALA A 60 1.17 7.16 4.52
CA ALA A 60 1.07 8.49 3.93
C ALA A 60 -0.30 9.13 4.21
N PRO A 61 -0.35 10.45 4.43
CA PRO A 61 -1.60 11.17 4.38
C PRO A 61 -2.12 11.16 2.94
N LEU A 62 -3.41 10.91 2.77
CA LEU A 62 -4.12 11.01 1.50
C LEU A 62 -5.28 11.99 1.64
N LEU A 63 -5.58 12.68 0.55
CA LEU A 63 -6.80 13.48 0.46
C LEU A 63 -7.98 12.52 0.50
N ASN A 64 -8.77 12.61 1.56
CA ASN A 64 -10.07 11.94 1.60
C ASN A 64 -11.09 12.89 1.02
N GLU A 65 -11.54 12.57 -0.19
CA GLU A 65 -12.57 13.31 -0.87
C GLU A 65 -13.94 12.91 -0.30
N PRO A 66 -14.93 13.82 -0.28
CA PRO A 66 -16.30 13.47 0.14
C PRO A 66 -16.93 12.40 -0.74
N ASP A 67 -16.45 12.30 -1.98
CA ASP A 67 -16.87 11.35 -2.98
C ASP A 67 -16.02 10.08 -2.89
N GLU A 68 -16.67 8.95 -2.63
CA GLU A 68 -16.02 7.65 -2.42
C GLU A 68 -15.26 7.17 -3.68
N ASP A 69 -15.74 7.52 -4.87
CA ASP A 69 -15.08 7.20 -6.13
C ASP A 69 -13.78 7.97 -6.27
N LEU A 70 -13.77 9.24 -5.87
CA LEU A 70 -12.56 10.07 -5.86
C LEU A 70 -11.54 9.55 -4.85
N SER A 71 -11.96 9.16 -3.64
CA SER A 71 -11.05 8.57 -2.64
C SER A 71 -10.45 7.25 -3.11
N ALA A 72 -11.25 6.34 -3.70
CA ALA A 72 -10.74 5.08 -4.23
C ALA A 72 -9.74 5.29 -5.39
N ARG A 73 -10.01 6.26 -6.27
CA ARG A 73 -9.07 6.65 -7.35
C ARG A 73 -7.80 7.26 -6.81
N GLY A 74 -7.88 8.14 -5.81
CA GLY A 74 -6.71 8.71 -5.14
C GLY A 74 -5.83 7.64 -4.50
N HIS A 75 -6.44 6.63 -3.85
CA HIS A 75 -5.71 5.48 -3.31
C HIS A 75 -5.02 4.68 -4.43
N MET A 76 -5.74 4.43 -5.54
CA MET A 76 -5.18 3.71 -6.69
C MET A 76 -4.00 4.46 -7.32
N GLU A 77 -4.13 5.77 -7.54
CA GLU A 77 -3.08 6.63 -8.10
C GLU A 77 -1.85 6.66 -7.20
N PHE A 78 -2.05 6.81 -5.89
CA PHE A 78 -0.98 6.73 -4.91
C PHE A 78 -0.22 5.40 -4.99
N LEU A 79 -0.93 4.27 -5.02
CA LEU A 79 -0.32 2.95 -5.16
C LEU A 79 0.39 2.78 -6.52
N ALA A 80 -0.21 3.28 -7.61
CA ALA A 80 0.34 3.23 -8.96
C ALA A 80 1.65 4.04 -9.10
N GLU A 81 1.82 5.09 -8.29
CA GLU A 81 3.06 5.89 -8.27
C GLU A 81 4.10 5.31 -7.31
N MET A 82 3.67 4.95 -6.09
CA MET A 82 4.56 4.50 -5.01
C MET A 82 5.20 3.14 -5.32
N LEU A 83 4.43 2.16 -5.81
CA LEU A 83 4.95 0.81 -6.07
C LEU A 83 6.09 0.79 -7.10
N PRO A 84 5.98 1.47 -8.27
CA PRO A 84 7.08 1.48 -9.24
C PRO A 84 8.27 2.29 -8.74
N ARG A 85 8.01 3.47 -8.14
CA ARG A 85 9.04 4.41 -7.70
C ARG A 85 9.93 3.82 -6.61
N ASP A 86 9.32 3.17 -5.61
CA ASP A 86 10.02 2.80 -4.38
C ASP A 86 10.39 1.31 -4.35
N PHE A 87 9.61 0.45 -5.03
CA PHE A 87 9.76 -1.01 -4.98
C PHE A 87 9.95 -1.69 -6.34
N GLY A 88 9.87 -0.95 -7.44
CA GLY A 88 9.98 -1.51 -8.80
C GLY A 88 8.84 -2.50 -9.13
N LYS A 89 7.65 -2.28 -8.54
CA LYS A 89 6.46 -3.13 -8.75
C LYS A 89 5.33 -2.36 -9.41
N GLN A 90 4.40 -3.08 -10.02
CA GLN A 90 3.20 -2.50 -10.62
C GLN A 90 1.95 -2.92 -9.86
N LEU A 91 0.86 -2.16 -10.04
CA LEU A 91 -0.45 -2.57 -9.51
C LEU A 91 -0.86 -3.97 -10.00
N SER A 92 -0.51 -4.33 -11.24
CA SER A 92 -0.80 -5.64 -11.83
C SER A 92 -0.09 -6.81 -11.13
N ASP A 93 0.95 -6.53 -10.32
CA ASP A 93 1.67 -7.53 -9.54
C ASP A 93 0.90 -7.89 -8.24
N CYS A 94 -0.09 -7.07 -7.88
CA CYS A 94 -0.94 -7.29 -6.72
C CYS A 94 -2.03 -8.31 -7.03
N LEU A 95 -2.17 -9.34 -6.19
CA LEU A 95 -3.12 -10.45 -6.39
C LEU A 95 -4.47 -10.23 -5.69
N PHE A 96 -4.48 -9.47 -4.61
CA PHE A 96 -5.63 -9.20 -3.77
C PHE A 96 -5.34 -7.99 -2.88
N VAL A 97 -6.42 -7.39 -2.38
CA VAL A 97 -6.36 -6.35 -1.36
C VAL A 97 -7.05 -6.89 -0.10
N VAL A 98 -6.42 -6.70 1.05
CA VAL A 98 -7.01 -6.92 2.37
C VAL A 98 -7.33 -5.55 2.97
N GLY A 99 -8.53 -5.38 3.50
CA GLY A 99 -8.98 -4.14 4.12
C GLY A 99 -10.40 -4.32 4.64
N ASP A 100 -10.94 -3.32 5.34
CA ASP A 100 -12.35 -3.36 5.71
C ASP A 100 -13.25 -3.31 4.47
N ASN A 101 -14.47 -3.86 4.59
CA ASN A 101 -15.44 -3.94 3.50
C ASN A 101 -16.12 -2.57 3.17
N CYS A 102 -15.41 -1.46 3.40
CA CYS A 102 -15.91 -0.13 3.09
C CYS A 102 -16.01 0.09 1.57
N SER A 103 -16.83 1.04 1.17
CA SER A 103 -17.07 1.43 -0.23
C SER A 103 -15.77 1.73 -0.98
N VAL A 104 -14.87 2.50 -0.36
CA VAL A 104 -13.57 2.88 -0.94
C VAL A 104 -12.71 1.65 -1.25
N ASN A 105 -12.56 0.72 -0.29
CA ASN A 105 -11.75 -0.49 -0.49
C ASN A 105 -12.38 -1.46 -1.50
N ARG A 106 -13.71 -1.58 -1.51
CA ARG A 106 -14.45 -2.37 -2.51
C ARG A 106 -14.26 -1.82 -3.91
N LEU A 107 -14.36 -0.51 -4.07
CA LEU A 107 -14.18 0.13 -5.36
C LEU A 107 -12.72 0.08 -5.81
N LEU A 108 -11.76 0.33 -4.91
CA LEU A 108 -10.33 0.18 -5.19
C LEU A 108 -10.00 -1.22 -5.71
N ALA A 109 -10.47 -2.28 -5.04
CA ALA A 109 -10.28 -3.65 -5.48
C ALA A 109 -10.90 -3.91 -6.86
N THR A 110 -12.08 -3.33 -7.12
CA THR A 110 -12.76 -3.39 -8.42
C THR A 110 -11.93 -2.70 -9.51
N LEU A 111 -11.40 -1.50 -9.25
CA LEU A 111 -10.55 -0.74 -10.17
C LEU A 111 -9.23 -1.47 -10.46
N MET A 112 -8.66 -2.12 -9.45
CA MET A 112 -7.48 -2.97 -9.60
C MET A 112 -7.76 -4.32 -10.28
N GLY A 113 -9.03 -4.73 -10.38
CA GLY A 113 -9.43 -6.02 -10.95
C GLY A 113 -9.05 -7.23 -10.08
N VAL A 114 -8.95 -7.04 -8.76
CA VAL A 114 -8.53 -8.08 -7.79
C VAL A 114 -9.59 -8.28 -6.71
N PRO A 115 -9.63 -9.45 -6.04
CA PRO A 115 -10.55 -9.64 -4.91
C PRO A 115 -10.17 -8.76 -3.72
N LEU A 116 -11.21 -8.24 -3.04
CA LEU A 116 -11.12 -7.72 -1.68
C LEU A 116 -11.30 -8.87 -0.67
N VAL A 117 -10.49 -8.89 0.37
CA VAL A 117 -10.55 -9.86 1.47
C VAL A 117 -10.71 -9.12 2.79
N GLY A 118 -11.88 -9.21 3.43
CA GLY A 118 -12.16 -8.58 4.72
C GLY A 118 -13.65 -8.46 5.03
#